data_AF-A0A3G5TBZ2-F1
#
_entry.id   AF-A0A3G5TBZ2-F1
#
_cell.length_a   1.000
_cell.length_b   1.000
_cell.length_c   1.000
_cell.angle_alpha   90.00
_cell.angle_beta   90.00
_cell.angle_gamma   90.00
#
_symmetry.space_group_name_H-M   'P 1'
#
loop_
_entity.id
_entity.type
_entity.pdbx_description
1 polymer ?
#
loop_
_entity_poly.entity_id
_entity_poly.type
_entity_poly.pdbx_seq_one_letter_code
_entity_poly.pdbx_strand_id
1 'polypeptide(L)'
;MKLLDEISSTKVARPTRGRVFATMSITLTLVLGGTFFGYAMVTGTDDDPGDSPVPMSSWVEEATAACVTVTEEHPVLTQGPDARTDGDNAEDVDAGVTALATAISELPTPEDASDEDTVNEIIELGNGAAEAWNSAAEGGSEDDVDEASSLTSTFVDELVDLGADCSALN
;
A
#
# COMPACT_ATOMS: atom_id res chain seq x y z
N MET A 1 -12.82 69.20 8.12
CA MET A 1 -11.97 67.99 8.06
C MET A 1 -12.57 66.93 8.97
N LYS A 2 -13.37 66.04 8.40
CA LYS A 2 -13.90 64.85 9.06
C LYS A 2 -13.92 63.77 7.99
N LEU A 3 -13.06 62.80 8.22
CA LEU A 3 -12.66 61.77 7.29
C LEU A 3 -13.74 60.68 7.25
N LEU A 4 -14.13 60.35 6.01
CA LEU A 4 -14.43 58.99 5.54
C LEU A 4 -15.59 58.26 6.23
N ASP A 5 -16.79 58.67 5.84
CA ASP A 5 -17.96 57.79 5.70
C ASP A 5 -17.71 56.90 4.48
N GLU A 6 -17.12 55.72 4.68
CA GLU A 6 -17.08 54.66 3.67
C GLU A 6 -17.62 53.38 4.30
N ILE A 7 -18.94 53.28 4.24
CA ILE A 7 -19.74 52.13 4.65
C ILE A 7 -19.57 51.07 3.55
N SER A 8 -18.46 50.34 3.56
CA SER A 8 -18.33 49.16 2.71
C SER A 8 -18.89 47.94 3.45
N SER A 9 -20.16 47.66 3.10
CA SER A 9 -20.93 46.48 3.44
C SER A 9 -20.09 45.21 3.32
N THR A 10 -19.58 44.73 4.45
CA THR A 10 -19.01 43.39 4.54
C THR A 10 -20.09 42.46 5.05
N LYS A 11 -20.80 41.82 4.10
CA LYS A 11 -21.52 40.57 4.34
C LYS A 11 -20.60 39.67 5.16
N VAL A 12 -21.04 39.27 6.35
CA VAL A 12 -20.48 38.13 7.06
C VAL A 12 -20.71 36.91 6.18
N ALA A 13 -19.71 36.58 5.37
CA ALA A 13 -19.66 35.31 4.68
C ALA A 13 -19.44 34.24 5.74
N ARG A 14 -20.48 33.43 5.97
CA ARG A 14 -20.37 32.14 6.66
C ARG A 14 -19.20 31.38 6.02
N PRO A 15 -18.14 31.02 6.75
CA PRO A 15 -17.10 30.20 6.17
C PRO A 15 -17.71 28.86 5.77
N THR A 16 -17.70 28.63 4.46
CA THR A 16 -18.08 27.42 3.78
C THR A 16 -17.17 26.29 4.25
N ARG A 17 -17.81 25.25 4.78
CA ARG A 17 -17.28 24.01 5.38
C ARG A 17 -16.62 23.08 4.35
N GLY A 18 -15.86 23.63 3.39
CA GLY A 18 -15.46 22.90 2.18
C GLY A 18 -13.98 22.95 1.82
N ARG A 19 -13.10 23.54 2.65
CA ARG A 19 -11.66 23.68 2.32
C ARG A 19 -10.72 23.40 3.49
N VAL A 20 -11.05 22.43 4.35
CA VAL A 20 -10.14 22.00 5.43
C VAL A 20 -9.64 20.56 5.22
N PHE A 21 -10.14 19.83 4.22
CA PHE A 21 -9.71 18.44 3.98
C PHE A 21 -8.48 18.29 3.07
N ALA A 22 -7.97 19.38 2.47
CA ALA A 22 -6.91 19.27 1.47
C ALA A 22 -5.47 19.46 2.00
N THR A 23 -5.26 19.64 3.30
CA THR A 23 -3.92 19.90 3.86
C THR A 23 -3.45 18.92 4.93
N MET A 24 -4.28 17.94 5.31
CA MET A 24 -3.91 16.96 6.33
C MET A 24 -3.40 15.61 5.80
N SER A 25 -3.43 15.39 4.48
CA SER A 25 -2.95 14.11 3.90
C SER A 25 -1.45 14.08 3.59
N ILE A 26 -0.77 15.24 3.54
CA ILE A 26 0.65 15.33 3.13
C ILE A 26 1.62 15.14 4.31
N THR A 27 1.15 15.24 5.55
CA THR A 27 2.04 15.10 6.73
C THR A 27 2.07 13.68 7.31
N LEU A 28 1.15 12.80 6.94
CA LEU A 28 1.12 11.43 7.47
C LEU A 28 2.19 10.53 6.83
N THR A 29 2.51 10.73 5.56
CA THR A 29 3.52 9.93 4.83
C THR A 29 4.95 10.12 5.36
N LEU A 30 5.26 11.29 5.95
CA LEU A 30 6.60 11.58 6.50
C LEU A 30 6.85 10.96 7.89
N VAL A 31 5.83 10.45 8.58
CA VAL A 31 5.98 9.88 9.93
C VAL A 31 6.06 8.35 9.91
N LEU A 32 5.47 7.69 8.92
CA LEU A 32 5.59 6.23 8.76
C LEU A 32 7.00 5.80 8.30
N GLY A 33 7.69 6.61 7.49
CA GLY A 33 9.10 6.35 7.10
C GLY A 33 10.13 6.56 8.23
N GLY A 34 9.73 7.11 9.38
CA GLY A 34 10.66 7.44 10.48
C GLY A 34 10.86 6.33 11.51
N THR A 35 10.00 5.31 11.55
CA THR A 35 9.99 4.34 12.67
C THR A 35 10.92 3.15 12.44
N PHE A 36 11.33 2.89 11.20
CA PHE A 36 12.32 1.84 10.86
C PHE A 36 13.76 2.21 11.31
N PHE A 37 14.04 3.50 11.49
CA PHE A 37 15.39 4.02 11.78
C PHE A 37 15.95 3.71 13.18
N GLY A 38 15.14 3.14 14.08
CA GLY A 38 15.53 2.96 15.48
C GLY A 38 16.50 1.82 15.78
N TYR A 39 16.58 0.79 14.91
CA TYR A 39 17.30 -0.45 15.23
C TYR A 39 18.69 -0.57 14.58
N ALA A 40 18.98 0.17 13.51
CA ALA A 40 20.21 0.02 12.72
C ALA A 40 21.41 0.86 13.21
N MET A 41 21.28 1.70 14.24
CA MET A 41 22.35 2.62 14.67
C MET A 41 23.55 1.95 15.39
N VAL A 42 23.64 0.61 15.44
CA VAL A 42 24.67 -0.10 16.23
C VAL A 42 25.82 -0.68 15.40
N THR A 43 25.75 -0.76 14.07
CA THR A 43 26.88 -1.28 13.26
C THR A 43 27.03 -0.50 11.96
N GLY A 44 27.96 0.46 11.94
CA GLY A 44 28.16 1.36 10.80
C GLY A 44 28.68 0.68 9.54
N THR A 45 28.20 1.17 8.40
CA THR A 45 28.95 1.56 7.19
C THR A 45 27.98 2.36 6.33
N ASP A 46 28.44 3.51 5.83
CA ASP A 46 27.75 4.38 4.87
C ASP A 46 27.54 3.65 3.54
N ASP A 47 26.46 2.90 3.41
CA ASP A 47 25.81 2.52 2.15
C ASP A 47 24.33 2.93 2.28
N ASP A 48 23.67 3.25 1.17
CA ASP A 48 22.25 3.62 1.20
C ASP A 48 21.46 2.49 1.92
N PRO A 49 20.85 2.76 3.08
CA PRO A 49 20.44 1.71 4.02
C PRO A 49 19.27 0.86 3.51
N GLY A 50 18.70 1.16 2.34
CA GLY A 50 17.60 0.41 1.72
C GLY A 50 18.00 -0.56 0.61
N ASP A 51 19.26 -0.55 0.15
CA ASP A 51 19.66 -1.26 -1.10
C ASP A 51 20.73 -2.33 -0.87
N SER A 52 21.08 -2.62 0.38
CA SER A 52 21.99 -3.72 0.70
C SER A 52 21.24 -5.05 0.68
N PRO A 53 21.76 -6.10 0.02
CA PRO A 53 21.10 -7.39 0.02
C PRO A 53 20.87 -7.94 1.43
N VAL A 54 19.74 -8.61 1.63
CA VAL A 54 19.32 -9.13 2.95
C VAL A 54 19.18 -10.65 2.95
N PRO A 55 19.40 -11.33 4.09
CA PRO A 55 19.12 -12.76 4.17
C PRO A 55 17.61 -13.01 3.99
N MET A 56 17.25 -14.13 3.37
CA MET A 56 15.85 -14.45 3.05
C MET A 56 14.92 -14.42 4.28
N SER A 57 15.41 -14.80 5.46
CA SER A 57 14.63 -14.70 6.70
C SER A 57 14.22 -13.27 7.07
N SER A 58 15.08 -12.27 6.76
CA SER A 58 14.76 -10.86 7.00
C SER A 58 13.74 -10.37 5.98
N TRP A 59 13.91 -10.76 4.71
CA TRP A 59 12.96 -10.45 3.66
C TRP A 59 11.55 -10.96 4.01
N VAL A 60 11.44 -12.22 4.48
CA VAL A 60 10.16 -12.82 4.90
C VAL A 60 9.54 -12.10 6.10
N GLU A 61 10.35 -11.63 7.05
CA GLU A 61 9.87 -10.84 8.20
C GLU A 61 9.30 -9.48 7.73
N GLU A 62 9.96 -8.82 6.78
CA GLU A 62 9.49 -7.56 6.21
C GLU A 62 8.26 -7.75 5.31
N ALA A 63 8.20 -8.81 4.50
CA ALA A 63 7.02 -9.19 3.73
C ALA A 63 5.81 -9.47 4.64
N THR A 64 6.04 -10.12 5.79
CA THR A 64 5.01 -10.32 6.82
C THR A 64 4.52 -8.96 7.36
N ALA A 65 5.43 -8.05 7.68
CA ALA A 65 5.07 -6.72 8.15
C ALA A 65 4.26 -5.92 7.11
N ALA A 66 4.59 -6.06 5.83
CA ALA A 66 3.82 -5.48 4.73
C ALA A 66 2.39 -6.05 4.69
N CYS A 67 2.23 -7.37 4.75
CA CYS A 67 0.93 -8.03 4.79
C CYS A 67 0.08 -7.57 5.99
N VAL A 68 0.67 -7.46 7.17
CA VAL A 68 -0.01 -6.96 8.38
C VAL A 68 -0.43 -5.50 8.20
N THR A 69 0.46 -4.65 7.68
CA THR A 69 0.15 -3.22 7.47
C THR A 69 -1.00 -3.05 6.48
N VAL A 70 -0.96 -3.76 5.35
CA VAL A 70 -2.04 -3.73 4.35
C VAL A 70 -3.36 -4.24 4.92
N THR A 71 -3.33 -5.30 5.73
CA THR A 71 -4.50 -5.83 6.45
C THR A 71 -5.15 -4.75 7.33
N GLU A 72 -4.34 -3.95 8.02
CA GLU A 72 -4.82 -2.88 8.91
C GLU A 72 -5.35 -1.66 8.15
N GLU A 73 -4.69 -1.28 7.05
CA GLU A 73 -5.05 -0.10 6.24
C GLU A 73 -6.19 -0.37 5.26
N HIS A 74 -6.30 -1.61 4.74
CA HIS A 74 -7.26 -2.05 3.73
C HIS A 74 -8.08 -3.25 4.23
N PRO A 75 -8.99 -3.05 5.21
CA PRO A 75 -9.70 -4.14 5.87
C PRO A 75 -10.61 -4.94 4.91
N VAL A 76 -10.95 -4.40 3.74
CA VAL A 76 -11.74 -5.12 2.72
C VAL A 76 -11.07 -6.41 2.24
N LEU A 77 -9.73 -6.43 2.20
CA LEU A 77 -8.97 -7.62 1.79
C LEU A 77 -9.11 -8.81 2.76
N THR A 78 -9.49 -8.52 4.01
CA THR A 78 -9.61 -9.52 5.09
C THR A 78 -11.03 -10.03 5.30
N GLN A 79 -12.00 -9.44 4.60
CA GLN A 79 -13.42 -9.79 4.72
C GLN A 79 -13.80 -11.03 3.90
N GLY A 80 -12.82 -11.61 3.19
CA GLY A 80 -12.95 -12.82 2.40
C GLY A 80 -13.25 -12.57 0.92
N PRO A 81 -13.30 -13.65 0.11
CA PRO A 81 -13.44 -13.55 -1.35
C PRO A 81 -14.69 -12.79 -1.78
N ASP A 82 -15.84 -13.06 -1.14
CA ASP A 82 -17.12 -12.42 -1.50
C ASP A 82 -17.06 -10.89 -1.40
N ALA A 83 -16.33 -10.36 -0.40
CA ALA A 83 -16.16 -8.92 -0.23
C ALA A 83 -15.18 -8.33 -1.25
N ARG A 84 -14.14 -9.07 -1.63
CA ARG A 84 -13.19 -8.64 -2.67
C ARG A 84 -13.87 -8.55 -4.04
N THR A 85 -14.72 -9.52 -4.38
CA THR A 85 -15.41 -9.57 -5.66
C THR A 85 -16.65 -8.67 -5.75
N ASP A 86 -17.03 -8.00 -4.66
CA ASP A 86 -18.12 -7.03 -4.68
C ASP A 86 -17.67 -5.78 -5.46
N GLY A 87 -18.40 -5.44 -6.52
CA GLY A 87 -18.08 -4.28 -7.35
C GLY A 87 -18.10 -2.94 -6.59
N ASP A 88 -18.86 -2.83 -5.51
CA ASP A 88 -18.86 -1.64 -4.65
C ASP A 88 -17.52 -1.45 -3.90
N ASN A 89 -16.72 -2.51 -3.80
CA ASN A 89 -15.43 -2.55 -3.11
C ASN A 89 -14.22 -2.50 -4.05
N ALA A 90 -14.41 -2.55 -5.37
CA ALA A 90 -13.32 -2.72 -6.34
C ALA A 90 -12.21 -1.66 -6.21
N GLU A 91 -12.55 -0.39 -5.96
CA GLU A 91 -11.56 0.68 -5.76
C GLU A 91 -10.74 0.48 -4.46
N ASP A 92 -11.37 0.02 -3.38
CA ASP A 92 -10.69 -0.21 -2.10
C ASP A 92 -9.78 -1.46 -2.16
N VAL A 93 -10.20 -2.48 -2.92
CA VAL A 93 -9.42 -3.69 -3.18
C VAL A 93 -8.23 -3.39 -4.08
N ASP A 94 -8.43 -2.64 -5.17
CA ASP A 94 -7.35 -2.15 -6.05
C ASP A 94 -6.28 -1.40 -5.26
N ALA A 95 -6.71 -0.45 -4.42
CA ALA A 95 -5.80 0.31 -3.58
C ALA A 95 -4.99 -0.61 -2.63
N GLY A 96 -5.62 -1.62 -2.02
CA GLY A 96 -4.95 -2.53 -1.10
C GLY A 96 -3.99 -3.51 -1.79
N VAL A 97 -4.38 -4.08 -2.93
CA VAL A 97 -3.50 -4.98 -3.70
C VAL A 97 -2.32 -4.21 -4.29
N THR A 98 -2.55 -3.00 -4.81
CA THR A 98 -1.47 -2.12 -5.27
C THR A 98 -0.52 -1.73 -4.15
N ALA A 99 -1.05 -1.42 -2.96
CA ALA A 99 -0.23 -1.11 -1.79
C ALA A 99 0.65 -2.30 -1.38
N LEU A 100 0.09 -3.53 -1.38
CA LEU A 100 0.84 -4.73 -1.08
C LEU A 100 1.92 -5.02 -2.12
N ALA A 101 1.57 -5.01 -3.41
CA ALA A 101 2.52 -5.25 -4.49
C ALA A 101 3.68 -4.25 -4.45
N THR A 102 3.37 -2.97 -4.21
CA THR A 102 4.38 -1.93 -4.03
C THR A 102 5.27 -2.23 -2.84
N ALA A 103 4.70 -2.49 -1.66
CA ALA A 103 5.45 -2.75 -0.44
C ALA A 103 6.40 -3.96 -0.58
N ILE A 104 5.96 -5.03 -1.25
CA ILE A 104 6.79 -6.21 -1.54
C ILE A 104 7.90 -5.89 -2.54
N SER A 105 7.60 -5.10 -3.59
CA SER A 105 8.59 -4.71 -4.61
C SER A 105 9.67 -3.75 -4.11
N GLU A 106 9.38 -3.00 -3.04
CA GLU A 106 10.30 -2.06 -2.40
C GLU A 106 11.19 -2.73 -1.35
N LEU A 107 10.99 -4.02 -1.06
CA LEU A 107 11.85 -4.76 -0.13
C LEU A 107 13.26 -4.93 -0.72
N PRO A 108 14.31 -4.94 0.13
CA PRO A 108 15.68 -5.16 -0.33
C PRO A 108 15.83 -6.53 -1.01
N THR A 109 16.68 -6.63 -2.02
CA THR A 109 16.93 -7.90 -2.72
C THR A 109 17.53 -8.96 -1.79
N PRO A 110 17.16 -10.24 -1.90
CA PRO A 110 17.83 -11.31 -1.17
C PRO A 110 19.34 -11.43 -1.48
N GLU A 111 20.14 -11.86 -0.51
CA GLU A 111 21.59 -12.11 -0.68
C GLU A 111 21.89 -13.25 -1.67
N ASP A 112 21.03 -14.27 -1.70
CA ASP A 112 21.19 -15.46 -2.51
C ASP A 112 20.46 -15.30 -3.86
N ALA A 113 21.19 -15.44 -4.97
CA ALA A 113 20.64 -15.25 -6.32
C ALA A 113 19.47 -16.20 -6.66
N SER A 114 19.42 -17.39 -6.06
CA SER A 114 18.27 -18.29 -6.23
C SER A 114 17.01 -17.78 -5.56
N ASP A 115 17.17 -17.09 -4.42
CA ASP A 115 16.06 -16.53 -3.66
C ASP A 115 15.59 -15.22 -4.32
N GLU A 116 16.53 -14.45 -4.90
CA GLU A 116 16.23 -13.31 -5.76
C GLU A 116 15.35 -13.70 -6.95
N ASP A 117 15.68 -14.78 -7.68
CA ASP A 117 14.86 -15.25 -8.80
C ASP A 117 13.42 -15.58 -8.34
N THR A 118 13.26 -16.28 -7.22
CA THR A 118 11.93 -16.60 -6.65
C THR A 118 11.17 -15.36 -6.20
N VAL A 119 11.84 -14.41 -5.53
CA VAL A 119 11.21 -13.15 -5.10
C VAL A 119 10.77 -12.32 -6.31
N ASN A 120 11.58 -12.27 -7.38
CA ASN A 120 11.23 -11.57 -8.60
C ASN A 120 9.98 -12.15 -9.28
N GLU A 121 9.84 -13.48 -9.33
CA GLU A 121 8.63 -14.13 -9.84
C GLU A 121 7.37 -13.73 -9.03
N ILE A 122 7.50 -13.60 -7.71
CA ILE A 122 6.41 -13.17 -6.83
C ILE A 122 6.09 -11.68 -7.00
N ILE A 123 7.09 -10.84 -7.19
CA ILE A 123 6.90 -9.41 -7.51
C ILE A 123 6.16 -9.26 -8.84
N GLU A 124 6.50 -10.06 -9.87
CA GLU A 124 5.77 -10.07 -11.14
C GLU A 124 4.30 -10.49 -10.97
N LEU A 125 4.02 -11.49 -10.13
CA LEU A 125 2.65 -11.89 -9.79
C LEU A 125 1.89 -10.76 -9.08
N GLY A 126 2.51 -10.09 -8.11
CA GLY A 126 1.92 -8.97 -7.39
C GLY A 126 1.59 -7.80 -8.33
N ASN A 127 2.50 -7.46 -9.24
CA ASN A 127 2.26 -6.45 -10.27
C ASN A 127 1.11 -6.83 -11.19
N GLY A 128 1.04 -8.09 -11.64
CA GLY A 128 -0.07 -8.59 -12.45
C GLY A 128 -1.42 -8.52 -11.72
N ALA A 129 -1.45 -8.84 -10.42
CA ALA A 129 -2.65 -8.72 -9.61
C ALA A 129 -3.10 -7.26 -9.46
N ALA A 130 -2.17 -6.32 -9.22
CA ALA A 130 -2.45 -4.89 -9.14
C ALA A 130 -2.98 -4.33 -10.48
N GLU A 131 -2.35 -4.70 -11.60
CA GLU A 131 -2.82 -4.30 -12.94
C GLU A 131 -4.23 -4.82 -13.25
N ALA A 132 -4.53 -6.07 -12.88
CA ALA A 132 -5.85 -6.67 -13.07
C ALA A 132 -6.93 -5.94 -12.24
N TRP A 133 -6.64 -5.62 -10.98
CA TRP A 133 -7.57 -4.85 -10.15
C TRP A 133 -7.77 -3.42 -10.63
N ASN A 134 -6.72 -2.76 -11.12
CA ASN A 134 -6.84 -1.43 -11.69
C ASN A 134 -7.79 -1.44 -12.91
N SER A 135 -7.64 -2.42 -13.80
CA SER A 135 -8.55 -2.62 -14.93
C SER A 135 -9.98 -2.93 -14.47
N ALA A 136 -10.14 -3.77 -13.44
CA ALA A 136 -11.45 -4.11 -12.88
C ALA A 136 -12.16 -2.89 -12.26
N ALA A 137 -11.42 -2.07 -11.50
CA ALA A 137 -11.93 -0.85 -10.85
C ALA A 137 -12.33 0.24 -11.86
N GLU A 138 -11.69 0.31 -13.03
CA GLU A 138 -12.05 1.25 -14.10
C GLU A 138 -13.32 0.86 -14.90
N GLY A 139 -14.09 -0.11 -14.40
CA GLY A 139 -15.34 -0.57 -15.00
C GLY A 139 -15.21 -1.88 -15.76
N GLY A 140 -14.35 -2.78 -15.27
CA GLY A 140 -14.22 -4.14 -15.76
C GLY A 140 -15.50 -4.97 -15.59
N SER A 141 -15.50 -6.12 -16.25
CA SER A 141 -16.55 -7.13 -16.15
C SER A 141 -16.42 -7.98 -14.88
N GLU A 142 -17.46 -8.76 -14.55
CA GLU A 142 -17.40 -9.74 -13.46
C GLU A 142 -16.26 -10.76 -13.68
N ASP A 143 -15.99 -11.14 -14.93
CA ASP A 143 -14.88 -12.03 -15.28
C ASP A 143 -13.51 -11.38 -14.97
N ASP A 144 -13.36 -10.07 -15.17
CA ASP A 144 -12.12 -9.34 -14.85
C ASP A 144 -11.90 -9.26 -13.34
N VAL A 145 -12.96 -9.10 -12.55
CA VAL A 145 -12.93 -9.12 -11.09
C VAL A 145 -12.54 -10.51 -10.56
N ASP A 146 -13.09 -11.57 -11.14
CA ASP A 146 -12.76 -12.95 -10.78
C ASP A 146 -11.29 -13.27 -11.11
N GLU A 147 -10.80 -12.83 -12.26
CA GLU A 147 -9.39 -12.96 -12.65
C GLU A 147 -8.47 -12.21 -11.68
N ALA A 148 -8.78 -10.93 -11.39
CA ALA A 148 -8.02 -10.12 -10.45
C ALA A 148 -7.98 -10.73 -9.03
N SER A 149 -9.11 -11.26 -8.55
CA SER A 149 -9.18 -11.97 -7.27
C SER A 149 -8.33 -13.25 -7.30
N SER A 150 -8.36 -14.02 -8.39
CA SER A 150 -7.55 -15.25 -8.51
C SER A 150 -6.05 -14.95 -8.52
N LEU A 151 -5.63 -13.90 -9.22
CA LEU A 151 -4.23 -13.45 -9.22
C LEU A 151 -3.80 -13.00 -7.83
N THR A 152 -4.67 -12.28 -7.11
CA THR A 152 -4.40 -11.83 -5.74
C THR A 152 -4.21 -13.02 -4.79
N SER A 153 -5.09 -14.01 -4.84
CA SER A 153 -4.94 -15.24 -4.04
C SER A 153 -3.64 -15.97 -4.37
N THR A 154 -3.29 -16.09 -5.66
CA THR A 154 -2.04 -16.73 -6.08
C THR A 154 -0.82 -15.99 -5.55
N PHE A 155 -0.81 -14.65 -5.64
CA PHE A 155 0.26 -13.82 -5.10
C PHE A 155 0.41 -13.97 -3.58
N VAL A 156 -0.70 -13.96 -2.83
CA VAL A 156 -0.69 -14.15 -1.37
C VAL A 156 -0.25 -15.57 -1.00
N ASP A 157 -0.68 -16.59 -1.74
CA ASP A 157 -0.29 -17.99 -1.52
C ASP A 157 1.22 -18.17 -1.67
N GLU A 158 1.84 -17.60 -2.71
CA GLU A 158 3.29 -17.69 -2.91
C GLU A 158 4.08 -16.97 -1.79
N LEU A 159 3.58 -15.84 -1.30
CA LEU A 159 4.15 -15.17 -0.11
C LEU A 159 4.08 -16.06 1.13
N VAL A 160 2.95 -16.76 1.33
CA VAL A 160 2.77 -17.71 2.44
C VAL A 160 3.67 -18.93 2.30
N ASP A 161 3.83 -19.45 1.08
CA ASP A 161 4.71 -20.58 0.79
C ASP A 161 6.20 -20.24 1.00
N LEU A 162 6.59 -18.98 0.80
CA LEU A 162 7.89 -18.46 1.22
C LEU A 162 8.04 -18.30 2.74
N GLY A 163 6.94 -18.33 3.48
CA GLY A 163 6.89 -18.27 4.93
C GLY A 163 6.45 -16.93 5.52
N ALA A 164 5.98 -15.98 4.70
CA ALA A 164 5.41 -14.74 5.20
C ALA A 164 4.02 -14.97 5.82
N ASP A 165 3.69 -14.32 6.93
CA ASP A 165 2.36 -14.43 7.53
C ASP A 165 1.37 -13.46 6.85
N CYS A 166 0.90 -13.87 5.67
CA CYS A 166 -0.10 -13.17 4.88
C CYS A 166 -1.47 -13.87 4.91
N SER A 167 -1.65 -14.81 5.85
CA SER A 167 -2.82 -15.69 5.92
C SER A 167 -4.16 -14.95 6.10
N ALA A 168 -4.14 -13.74 6.64
CA ALA A 168 -5.33 -12.89 6.79
C ALA A 168 -5.85 -12.29 5.47
N LEU A 169 -5.04 -12.32 4.41
CA LEU A 169 -5.36 -11.78 3.09
C LEU A 169 -5.85 -12.85 2.10
N ASN A 170 -5.96 -14.10 2.53
CA ASN A 170 -6.35 -15.22 1.68
C ASN A 170 -7.86 -15.48 1.71
#